data_AF-A0A6L8DIT6-F1
#
_entry.id   AF-A0A6L8DIT6-F1
#
_cell.length_a   1.000
_cell.length_b   1.000
_cell.length_c   1.000
_cell.angle_alpha   90.00
_cell.angle_beta   90.00
_cell.angle_gamma   90.00
#
_symmetry.space_group_name_H-M   'P 1'
#
loop_
_entity.id
_entity.type
_entity.pdbx_description
1 polymer ?
#
loop_
_entity_poly.entity_id
_entity_poly.type
_entity_poly.pdbx_seq_one_letter_code
_entity_poly.pdbx_strand_id
1 'polypeptide(L)'
;MSNLPDFDRLWDYDDPAKTEKAFQELLPVAERAGDRAYYAQLLTQIARTHSLRRQFDDAHRILDEAETLIVNIDNPSNDPTQTSRIRLLLERGRAFNSAGDTDSARPLFKEAWELARKAGEDYHAVDAAHMLGICEPADASLMWNNRAMKAAEASDDPRAGEWLGPLYNNTGWTYHDAGEYEKALELFEKGLAWRIELDNPQATRIAKWTVGRAKRSLGHTEEALAMQQSLLVEHEAVGTSDGYVFEEVAECLYALGRPDEARPHFGRAYQELSKDGWLTENEPERLERLKRLGIVL
;
A
#
# COMPACT_ATOMS: atom_id res chain seq x y z
N MET A 1 31.32 -10.22 11.32
CA MET A 1 30.05 -9.76 10.72
C MET A 1 30.35 -9.46 9.27
N SER A 2 29.74 -10.19 8.35
CA SER A 2 29.81 -9.95 6.91
C SER A 2 29.22 -8.56 6.63
N ASN A 3 29.96 -7.70 5.94
CA ASN A 3 29.50 -6.35 5.56
C ASN A 3 28.64 -6.46 4.29
N LEU A 4 27.53 -7.20 4.39
CA LEU A 4 26.60 -7.39 3.27
C LEU A 4 25.70 -6.15 3.13
N PRO A 5 25.39 -5.73 1.89
CA PRO A 5 24.57 -4.55 1.67
C PRO A 5 23.12 -4.79 2.12
N ASP A 6 22.49 -3.73 2.62
CA ASP A 6 21.04 -3.69 2.82
C ASP A 6 20.35 -3.67 1.44
N PHE A 7 19.95 -4.85 0.96
CA PHE A 7 19.35 -4.99 -0.36
C PHE A 7 17.94 -4.40 -0.42
N ASP A 8 17.24 -4.22 0.71
CA ASP A 8 15.86 -3.69 0.70
C ASP A 8 15.83 -2.27 0.11
N ARG A 9 16.94 -1.52 0.21
CA ARG A 9 17.12 -0.18 -0.39
C ARG A 9 17.31 -0.17 -1.91
N LEU A 10 17.48 -1.33 -2.53
CA LEU A 10 17.65 -1.45 -3.99
C LEU A 10 16.33 -1.65 -4.73
N TRP A 11 15.20 -1.74 -4.00
CA TRP A 11 13.88 -1.86 -4.59
C TRP A 11 13.53 -0.63 -5.45
N ASP A 12 13.15 -0.92 -6.68
CA ASP A 12 12.47 -0.05 -7.62
C ASP A 12 11.15 -0.72 -7.98
N TYR A 13 10.07 -0.32 -7.29
CA TYR A 13 8.75 -0.94 -7.46
C TYR A 13 8.12 -0.64 -8.82
N ASP A 14 8.55 0.44 -9.49
CA ASP A 14 8.11 0.80 -10.84
C ASP A 14 8.83 -0.03 -11.92
N ASP A 15 10.00 -0.58 -11.61
CA ASP A 15 10.75 -1.50 -12.47
C ASP A 15 11.23 -2.75 -11.71
N PRO A 16 10.35 -3.75 -11.50
CA PRO A 16 10.71 -5.00 -10.87
C PRO A 16 11.82 -5.77 -11.60
N ALA A 17 11.97 -5.58 -12.92
CA ALA A 17 13.00 -6.27 -13.69
C ALA A 17 14.40 -5.68 -13.45
N LYS A 18 14.50 -4.36 -13.23
CA LYS A 18 15.73 -3.72 -12.78
C LYS A 18 16.09 -4.13 -11.35
N THR A 19 15.10 -4.19 -10.46
CA THR A 19 15.30 -4.70 -9.10
C THR A 19 15.85 -6.13 -9.11
N GLU A 20 15.26 -7.01 -9.92
CA GLU A 20 15.71 -8.39 -10.08
C GLU A 20 17.22 -8.47 -10.40
N LYS A 21 17.67 -7.68 -11.39
CA LYS A 21 19.08 -7.65 -11.79
C LYS A 21 19.99 -7.22 -10.64
N ALA A 22 19.60 -6.19 -9.90
CA ALA A 22 20.37 -5.71 -8.74
C ALA A 22 20.51 -6.80 -7.66
N PHE A 23 19.45 -7.57 -7.39
CA PHE A 23 19.52 -8.69 -6.45
C PHE A 23 20.35 -9.86 -6.97
N GLN A 24 20.26 -10.18 -8.27
CA GLN A 24 21.09 -11.22 -8.89
C GLN A 24 22.59 -10.90 -8.78
N GLU A 25 22.99 -9.64 -8.89
CA GLU A 25 24.37 -9.20 -8.70
C GLU A 25 24.90 -9.41 -7.27
N LEU A 26 24.01 -9.51 -6.28
CA LEU A 26 24.36 -9.76 -4.88
C LEU A 26 24.47 -11.25 -4.53
N LEU A 27 23.87 -12.16 -5.31
CA LEU A 27 23.94 -13.60 -5.04
C LEU A 27 25.38 -14.13 -4.93
N PRO A 28 26.33 -13.79 -5.85
CA PRO A 28 27.72 -14.22 -5.72
C PRO A 28 28.44 -13.59 -4.52
N VAL A 29 27.99 -12.42 -4.04
CA VAL A 29 28.54 -11.77 -2.84
C VAL A 29 28.11 -12.53 -1.59
N ALA A 30 26.83 -12.88 -1.51
CA ALA A 30 26.26 -13.71 -0.43
C ALA A 30 26.92 -15.09 -0.36
N GLU A 31 27.10 -15.73 -1.53
CA GLU A 31 27.75 -17.04 -1.64
C GLU A 31 29.20 -16.99 -1.14
N ARG A 32 30.00 -16.01 -1.59
CA ARG A 32 31.38 -15.84 -1.12
C ARG A 32 31.47 -15.54 0.37
N ALA A 33 30.47 -14.84 0.92
CA ALA A 33 30.39 -14.58 2.35
C ALA A 33 29.97 -15.82 3.18
N GLY A 34 29.45 -16.86 2.52
CA GLY A 34 28.92 -18.05 3.18
C GLY A 34 27.61 -17.80 3.95
N ASP A 35 26.92 -16.69 3.66
CA ASP A 35 25.70 -16.28 4.37
C ASP A 35 24.46 -16.85 3.68
N ARG A 36 24.10 -18.09 4.06
CA ARG A 36 22.93 -18.79 3.50
C ARG A 36 21.62 -18.08 3.80
N ALA A 37 21.50 -17.44 4.96
CA ALA A 37 20.27 -16.75 5.36
C ALA A 37 20.04 -15.51 4.49
N TYR A 38 21.09 -14.72 4.26
CA TYR A 38 21.04 -13.57 3.35
C TYR A 38 20.79 -14.00 1.90
N TYR A 39 21.45 -15.08 1.43
CA TYR A 39 21.21 -15.63 0.09
C TYR A 39 19.74 -16.05 -0.08
N ALA A 40 19.17 -16.79 0.87
CA ALA A 40 17.77 -17.19 0.83
C ALA A 40 16.84 -15.98 0.80
N GLN A 41 17.11 -14.94 1.60
CA GLN A 41 16.33 -13.71 1.57
C GLN A 41 16.39 -13.02 0.20
N LEU A 42 17.55 -12.93 -0.44
CA LEU A 42 17.64 -12.42 -1.82
C LEU A 42 16.76 -13.21 -2.79
N LEU A 43 16.77 -14.54 -2.72
CA LEU A 43 15.90 -15.37 -3.55
C LEU A 43 14.41 -15.07 -3.33
N THR A 44 13.97 -14.86 -2.07
CA THR A 44 12.57 -14.49 -1.80
C THR A 44 12.20 -13.16 -2.47
N GLN A 45 13.12 -12.17 -2.47
CA GLN A 45 12.87 -10.87 -3.07
C GLN A 45 12.95 -10.93 -4.61
N ILE A 46 13.81 -11.76 -5.18
CA ILE A 46 13.79 -12.07 -6.62
C ILE A 46 12.45 -12.73 -6.99
N ALA A 47 11.95 -13.69 -6.21
CA ALA A 47 10.64 -14.29 -6.48
C ALA A 47 9.50 -13.26 -6.42
N ARG A 48 9.60 -12.23 -5.56
CA ARG A 48 8.66 -11.11 -5.52
C ARG A 48 8.64 -10.33 -6.83
N THR A 49 9.80 -10.07 -7.44
CA THR A 49 9.86 -9.34 -8.72
C THR A 49 9.17 -10.14 -9.85
N HIS A 50 9.30 -11.47 -9.84
CA HIS A 50 8.58 -12.35 -10.75
C HIS A 50 7.06 -12.29 -10.51
N SER A 51 6.63 -12.36 -9.26
CA SER A 51 5.20 -12.25 -8.90
C SER A 51 4.58 -10.93 -9.35
N LEU A 52 5.29 -9.80 -9.17
CA LEU A 52 4.85 -8.47 -9.64
C LEU A 52 4.69 -8.40 -11.16
N ARG A 53 5.46 -9.19 -11.91
CA ARG A 53 5.35 -9.33 -13.38
C ARG A 53 4.42 -10.48 -13.80
N ARG A 54 3.67 -11.06 -12.86
CA ARG A 54 2.75 -12.19 -13.05
C ARG A 54 3.42 -13.48 -13.57
N GLN A 55 4.70 -13.65 -13.30
CA GLN A 55 5.49 -14.85 -13.62
C GLN A 55 5.46 -15.82 -12.43
N PHE A 56 4.27 -16.36 -12.13
CA PHE A 56 4.04 -17.10 -10.88
C PHE A 56 4.80 -18.43 -10.80
N ASP A 57 4.94 -19.15 -11.92
CA ASP A 57 5.69 -20.41 -11.96
C ASP A 57 7.18 -20.19 -11.65
N ASP A 58 7.78 -19.13 -12.20
CA ASP A 58 9.16 -18.75 -11.91
C ASP A 58 9.32 -18.30 -10.46
N ALA A 59 8.38 -17.51 -9.94
CA ALA A 59 8.39 -17.11 -8.54
C ALA A 59 8.38 -18.33 -7.61
N HIS A 60 7.49 -19.30 -7.86
CA HIS A 60 7.40 -20.53 -7.07
C HIS A 60 8.66 -21.38 -7.15
N ARG A 61 9.24 -21.55 -8.35
CA ARG A 61 10.51 -22.29 -8.52
C ARG A 61 11.66 -21.66 -7.74
N ILE A 62 11.76 -20.33 -7.73
CA ILE A 62 12.80 -19.61 -6.97
C ILE A 62 12.55 -19.72 -5.46
N LEU A 63 11.29 -19.72 -5.02
CA LEU A 63 10.94 -19.94 -3.61
C LEU A 63 11.24 -21.37 -3.16
N ASP A 64 11.09 -22.38 -4.01
CA ASP A 64 11.48 -23.77 -3.71
C ASP A 64 13.01 -23.89 -3.48
N GLU A 65 13.80 -23.13 -4.25
CA GLU A 65 15.26 -23.01 -4.05
C GLU A 65 15.58 -22.35 -2.69
N ALA A 66 14.91 -21.24 -2.38
CA ALA A 66 15.06 -20.55 -1.10
C ALA A 66 14.69 -21.46 0.08
N GLU A 67 13.60 -22.22 -0.02
CA GLU A 67 13.17 -23.17 1.00
C GLU A 67 14.21 -24.27 1.23
N THR A 68 14.80 -24.79 0.16
CA THR A 68 15.89 -25.78 0.25
C THR A 68 17.09 -25.23 1.00
N LEU A 69 17.46 -23.97 0.77
CA LEU A 69 18.56 -23.33 1.50
C LEU A 69 18.23 -23.14 2.99
N ILE A 70 16.99 -22.72 3.30
CA ILE A 70 16.53 -22.45 4.67
C ILE A 70 16.53 -23.73 5.52
N VAL A 71 16.03 -24.84 4.99
CA VAL A 71 16.02 -26.15 5.68
C VAL A 71 17.45 -26.62 6.02
N ASN A 72 18.43 -26.23 5.21
CA ASN A 72 19.84 -26.58 5.37
C ASN A 72 20.66 -25.48 6.05
N ILE A 73 20.04 -24.59 6.83
CA ILE A 73 20.78 -23.68 7.71
C ILE A 73 21.24 -24.48 8.93
N ASP A 74 22.50 -24.95 8.88
CA ASP A 74 23.11 -25.89 9.84
C ASP A 74 23.14 -25.37 11.30
N ASN A 75 22.96 -24.06 11.52
CA ASN A 75 22.95 -23.44 12.84
C ASN A 75 21.85 -22.36 12.96
N PRO A 76 20.85 -22.52 13.85
CA PRO A 76 19.84 -21.49 14.13
C PRO A 76 20.41 -20.12 14.53
N SER A 77 21.66 -20.04 15.00
CA SER A 77 22.34 -18.75 15.26
C SER A 77 22.63 -17.94 14.01
N ASN A 78 22.55 -18.53 12.81
CA ASN A 78 22.77 -17.85 11.52
C ASN A 78 21.50 -17.16 10.99
N ASP A 79 20.32 -17.50 11.53
CA ASP A 79 19.05 -16.79 11.29
C ASP A 79 18.20 -16.82 12.57
N PRO A 80 18.65 -16.12 13.64
CA PRO A 80 18.04 -16.26 14.97
C PRO A 80 16.60 -15.76 15.01
N THR A 81 16.24 -14.83 14.12
CA THR A 81 14.89 -14.27 13.98
C THR A 81 14.06 -15.01 12.93
N GLN A 82 14.64 -16.00 12.23
CA GLN A 82 14.00 -16.75 11.16
C GLN A 82 13.48 -15.84 10.02
N THR A 83 14.14 -14.70 9.78
CA THR A 83 13.73 -13.71 8.77
C THR A 83 13.65 -14.34 7.39
N SER A 84 14.55 -15.27 7.05
CA SER A 84 14.50 -15.96 5.76
C SER A 84 13.25 -16.81 5.59
N ARG A 85 12.82 -17.52 6.64
CA ARG A 85 11.58 -18.31 6.65
C ARG A 85 10.34 -17.42 6.61
N ILE A 86 10.32 -16.33 7.39
CA ILE A 86 9.21 -15.38 7.39
C ILE A 86 9.02 -14.78 5.99
N ARG A 87 10.10 -14.31 5.35
CA ARG A 87 10.04 -13.77 3.99
C ARG A 87 9.62 -14.81 2.96
N LEU A 88 10.11 -16.05 3.06
CA LEU A 88 9.66 -17.14 2.19
C LEU A 88 8.14 -17.30 2.24
N LEU A 89 7.56 -17.35 3.45
CA LEU A 89 6.12 -17.49 3.65
C LEU A 89 5.34 -16.29 3.07
N LEU A 90 5.82 -15.06 3.33
CA LEU A 90 5.24 -13.84 2.78
C LEU A 90 5.24 -13.86 1.25
N GLU A 91 6.37 -14.16 0.62
CA GLU A 91 6.50 -14.09 -0.83
C GLU A 91 5.79 -15.25 -1.54
N ARG A 92 5.75 -16.45 -0.93
CA ARG A 92 4.91 -17.55 -1.41
C ARG A 92 3.43 -17.22 -1.31
N GLY A 93 3.00 -16.62 -0.20
CA GLY A 93 1.64 -16.15 -0.02
C GLY A 93 1.27 -15.08 -1.05
N ARG A 94 2.16 -14.10 -1.30
CA ARG A 94 1.94 -13.06 -2.33
C ARG A 94 1.82 -13.64 -3.73
N ALA A 95 2.63 -14.63 -4.08
CA ALA A 95 2.56 -15.29 -5.38
C ALA A 95 1.18 -15.96 -5.60
N PHE A 96 0.70 -16.74 -4.61
CA PHE A 96 -0.64 -17.35 -4.66
C PHE A 96 -1.75 -16.28 -4.71
N ASN A 97 -1.69 -15.29 -3.82
CA ASN A 97 -2.70 -14.24 -3.75
C ASN A 97 -2.80 -13.44 -5.06
N SER A 98 -1.67 -13.09 -5.66
CA SER A 98 -1.60 -12.36 -6.93
C SER A 98 -2.05 -13.20 -8.14
N ALA A 99 -1.96 -14.53 -8.03
CA ALA A 99 -2.54 -15.47 -8.98
C ALA A 99 -4.06 -15.68 -8.78
N GLY A 100 -4.65 -15.12 -7.72
CA GLY A 100 -6.07 -15.27 -7.36
C GLY A 100 -6.37 -16.45 -6.44
N ASP A 101 -5.35 -17.19 -5.99
CA ASP A 101 -5.48 -18.31 -5.05
C ASP A 101 -5.31 -17.82 -3.60
N THR A 102 -6.35 -17.21 -3.06
CA THR A 102 -6.37 -16.72 -1.67
C THR A 102 -6.42 -17.86 -0.66
N ASP A 103 -6.91 -19.04 -1.05
CA ASP A 103 -7.00 -20.21 -0.17
C ASP A 103 -5.61 -20.75 0.18
N SER A 104 -4.71 -20.82 -0.80
CA SER A 104 -3.31 -21.19 -0.57
C SER A 104 -2.51 -20.09 0.13
N ALA A 105 -2.84 -18.81 -0.13
CA ALA A 105 -2.10 -17.68 0.44
C ALA A 105 -2.35 -17.49 1.95
N ARG A 106 -3.60 -17.59 2.39
CA ARG A 106 -4.02 -17.32 3.78
C ARG A 106 -3.23 -18.09 4.85
N PRO A 107 -3.06 -19.43 4.78
CA PRO A 107 -2.31 -20.15 5.81
C PRO A 107 -0.85 -19.71 5.88
N LEU A 108 -0.23 -19.35 4.75
CA LEU A 108 1.15 -18.87 4.70
C LEU A 108 1.32 -17.53 5.42
N PHE A 109 0.41 -16.58 5.19
CA PHE A 109 0.45 -15.30 5.90
C PHE A 109 0.16 -15.45 7.40
N LYS A 110 -0.73 -16.38 7.80
CA LYS A 110 -0.95 -16.69 9.23
C LYS A 110 0.29 -17.26 9.88
N GLU A 111 0.97 -18.19 9.22
CA GLU A 111 2.23 -18.75 9.71
C GLU A 111 3.31 -17.65 9.81
N ALA A 112 3.42 -16.78 8.80
CA ALA A 112 4.36 -15.66 8.80
C ALA A 112 4.09 -14.69 9.96
N TRP A 113 2.82 -14.35 10.21
CA TRP A 113 2.41 -13.50 11.33
C TRP A 113 2.85 -14.07 12.69
N GLU A 114 2.52 -15.33 12.95
CA GLU A 114 2.84 -15.99 14.23
C GLU A 114 4.35 -16.12 14.42
N LEU A 115 5.08 -16.49 13.36
CA LEU A 115 6.53 -16.63 13.40
C LEU A 115 7.21 -15.27 13.64
N ALA A 116 6.81 -14.23 12.92
CA ALA A 116 7.36 -12.90 13.07
C ALA A 116 7.08 -12.31 14.46
N ARG A 117 5.85 -12.47 14.98
CA ARG A 117 5.50 -12.03 16.35
C ARG A 117 6.34 -12.74 17.40
N LYS A 118 6.54 -14.06 17.27
CA LYS A 118 7.37 -14.83 18.20
C LYS A 118 8.83 -14.42 18.16
N ALA A 119 9.32 -14.03 16.99
CA ALA A 119 10.71 -13.60 16.77
C ALA A 119 10.98 -12.13 17.13
N GLY A 120 9.93 -11.32 17.37
CA GLY A 120 10.07 -9.86 17.54
C GLY A 120 10.36 -9.12 16.22
N GLU A 121 10.03 -9.73 15.08
CA GLU A 121 10.18 -9.17 13.73
C GLU A 121 8.95 -8.31 13.39
N ASP A 122 8.80 -7.19 14.09
CA ASP A 122 7.58 -6.37 14.01
C ASP A 122 7.27 -5.88 12.59
N TYR A 123 8.30 -5.48 11.82
CA TYR A 123 8.12 -5.11 10.41
C TYR A 123 7.41 -6.21 9.59
N HIS A 124 7.92 -7.44 9.68
CA HIS A 124 7.37 -8.56 8.92
C HIS A 124 6.04 -9.07 9.51
N ALA A 125 5.84 -8.92 10.82
CA ALA A 125 4.54 -9.19 11.43
C ALA A 125 3.49 -8.23 10.86
N VAL A 126 3.74 -6.92 10.87
CA VAL A 126 2.82 -5.95 10.30
C VAL A 126 2.55 -6.25 8.82
N ASP A 127 3.58 -6.61 8.04
CA ASP A 127 3.39 -7.03 6.65
C ASP A 127 2.45 -8.24 6.51
N ALA A 128 2.68 -9.30 7.29
CA ALA A 128 1.84 -10.49 7.27
C ALA A 128 0.38 -10.20 7.62
N ALA A 129 0.13 -9.37 8.65
CA ALA A 129 -1.21 -8.96 9.03
C ALA A 129 -1.87 -8.07 7.98
N HIS A 130 -1.13 -7.17 7.35
CA HIS A 130 -1.61 -6.37 6.23
C HIS A 130 -2.02 -7.27 5.05
N MET A 131 -1.21 -8.27 4.70
CA MET A 131 -1.55 -9.24 3.66
C MET A 131 -2.80 -10.05 3.99
N LEU A 132 -3.00 -10.43 5.26
CA LEU A 132 -4.24 -11.06 5.72
C LEU A 132 -5.44 -10.14 5.60
N GLY A 133 -5.26 -8.84 5.86
CA GLY A 133 -6.27 -7.81 5.62
C GLY A 133 -6.72 -7.74 4.16
N ILE A 134 -5.84 -8.05 3.21
CA ILE A 134 -6.15 -8.07 1.77
C ILE A 134 -6.85 -9.37 1.35
N CYS A 135 -6.43 -10.53 1.87
CA CYS A 135 -6.89 -11.83 1.36
C CYS A 135 -8.04 -12.47 2.16
N GLU A 136 -8.30 -12.03 3.39
CA GLU A 136 -9.40 -12.55 4.19
C GLU A 136 -10.76 -11.94 3.80
N PRO A 137 -11.87 -12.66 4.03
CA PRO A 137 -13.22 -12.10 3.83
C PRO A 137 -13.46 -10.82 4.65
N ALA A 138 -14.46 -10.02 4.26
CA ALA A 138 -14.68 -8.67 4.79
C ALA A 138 -14.75 -8.57 6.33
N ASP A 139 -15.34 -9.56 7.00
CA ASP A 139 -15.44 -9.61 8.47
C ASP A 139 -14.07 -9.79 9.14
N ALA A 140 -13.20 -10.61 8.56
CA ALA A 140 -11.85 -10.86 9.04
C ALA A 140 -10.82 -9.84 8.52
N SER A 141 -11.05 -9.22 7.36
CA SER A 141 -10.18 -8.22 6.75
C SER A 141 -9.94 -7.02 7.70
N LEU A 142 -11.01 -6.39 8.18
CA LEU A 142 -10.93 -5.27 9.13
C LEU A 142 -10.24 -5.67 10.43
N MET A 143 -10.48 -6.88 10.92
CA MET A 143 -9.82 -7.39 12.12
C MET A 143 -8.30 -7.46 11.92
N TRP A 144 -7.84 -7.94 10.76
CA TRP A 144 -6.41 -8.03 10.45
C TRP A 144 -5.77 -6.67 10.20
N ASN A 145 -6.44 -5.77 9.48
CA ASN A 145 -5.97 -4.40 9.31
C ASN A 145 -5.80 -3.68 10.66
N ASN A 146 -6.77 -3.84 11.58
CA ASN A 146 -6.67 -3.28 12.93
C ASN A 146 -5.53 -3.91 13.75
N ARG A 147 -5.26 -5.20 13.59
CA ARG A 147 -4.10 -5.86 14.22
C ARG A 147 -2.77 -5.33 13.66
N ALA A 148 -2.67 -5.16 12.35
CA ALA A 148 -1.50 -4.61 11.70
C ALA A 148 -1.22 -3.18 12.18
N MET A 149 -2.25 -2.31 12.21
CA MET A 149 -2.13 -0.94 12.72
C MET A 149 -1.68 -0.91 14.17
N LYS A 150 -2.34 -1.67 15.05
CA LYS A 150 -1.98 -1.71 16.47
C LYS A 150 -0.56 -2.23 16.69
N ALA A 151 -0.11 -3.19 15.88
CA ALA A 151 1.26 -3.70 15.96
C ALA A 151 2.27 -2.65 15.50
N ALA A 152 1.98 -1.92 14.40
CA ALA A 152 2.83 -0.85 13.91
C ALA A 152 2.91 0.35 14.87
N GLU A 153 1.76 0.81 15.40
CA GLU A 153 1.69 1.92 16.37
C GLU A 153 2.43 1.62 17.69
N ALA A 154 2.54 0.35 18.07
CA ALA A 154 3.16 -0.09 19.32
C ALA A 154 4.61 -0.56 19.16
N SER A 155 5.17 -0.56 17.94
CA SER A 155 6.51 -1.05 17.68
C SER A 155 7.56 0.04 17.86
N ASP A 156 8.71 -0.34 18.41
CA ASP A 156 9.91 0.50 18.45
C ASP A 156 10.76 0.35 17.15
N ASP A 157 10.41 -0.58 16.24
CA ASP A 157 11.06 -0.71 14.94
C ASP A 157 10.52 0.36 13.98
N PRO A 158 11.33 1.37 13.57
CA PRO A 158 10.86 2.42 12.67
C PRO A 158 10.36 1.87 11.32
N ARG A 159 10.86 0.72 10.88
CA ARG A 159 10.38 0.07 9.64
C ARG A 159 8.93 -0.39 9.77
N ALA A 160 8.52 -0.85 10.95
CA ALA A 160 7.13 -1.23 11.19
C ALA A 160 6.19 0.00 11.04
N GLY A 161 6.67 1.18 11.45
CA GLY A 161 5.97 2.45 11.25
C GLY A 161 5.72 2.81 9.78
N GLU A 162 6.58 2.37 8.84
CA GLU A 162 6.39 2.66 7.41
C GLU A 162 5.05 2.12 6.86
N TRP A 163 4.49 1.09 7.49
CA TRP A 163 3.18 0.53 7.14
C TRP A 163 1.99 1.39 7.58
N LEU A 164 2.16 2.33 8.51
CA LEU A 164 1.06 3.15 9.04
C LEU A 164 0.36 3.95 7.94
N GLY A 165 1.12 4.51 7.00
CA GLY A 165 0.57 5.28 5.88
C GLY A 165 -0.45 4.48 5.03
N PRO A 166 -0.04 3.33 4.45
CA PRO A 166 -0.96 2.44 3.73
C PRO A 166 -2.10 1.90 4.60
N LEU A 167 -1.83 1.50 5.84
CA LEU A 167 -2.83 0.90 6.73
C LEU A 167 -3.94 1.87 7.10
N TYR A 168 -3.60 3.11 7.50
CA TYR A 168 -4.57 4.15 7.81
C TYR A 168 -5.43 4.49 6.60
N ASN A 169 -4.82 4.60 5.41
CA ASN A 169 -5.54 4.90 4.18
C ASN A 169 -6.52 3.78 3.81
N ASN A 170 -6.05 2.54 3.74
CA ASN A 170 -6.85 1.42 3.25
C ASN A 170 -7.98 1.09 4.22
N THR A 171 -7.69 1.07 5.52
CA THR A 171 -8.70 0.83 6.55
C THR A 171 -9.69 1.98 6.64
N GLY A 172 -9.23 3.23 6.46
CA GLY A 172 -10.10 4.40 6.37
C GLY A 172 -11.10 4.28 5.22
N TRP A 173 -10.66 3.84 4.04
CA TRP A 173 -11.57 3.54 2.91
C TRP A 173 -12.53 2.40 3.21
N THR A 174 -12.08 1.33 3.87
CA THR A 174 -12.98 0.23 4.26
C THR A 174 -14.09 0.71 5.19
N TYR A 175 -13.79 1.57 6.18
CA TYR A 175 -14.83 2.17 7.04
C TYR A 175 -15.70 3.17 6.28
N HIS A 176 -15.13 3.94 5.35
CA HIS A 176 -15.87 4.89 4.51
C HIS A 176 -16.91 4.16 3.65
N ASP A 177 -16.52 3.09 2.98
CA ASP A 177 -17.40 2.27 2.14
C ASP A 177 -18.48 1.55 2.96
N ALA A 178 -18.18 1.24 4.22
CA ALA A 178 -19.16 0.72 5.19
C ALA A 178 -20.12 1.79 5.75
N GLY A 179 -19.94 3.07 5.39
CA GLY A 179 -20.72 4.19 5.91
C GLY A 179 -20.34 4.63 7.34
N GLU A 180 -19.27 4.07 7.90
CA GLU A 180 -18.74 4.42 9.23
C GLU A 180 -17.79 5.62 9.12
N TYR A 181 -18.33 6.76 8.68
CA TYR A 181 -17.53 7.92 8.28
C TYR A 181 -16.71 8.54 9.40
N GLU A 182 -17.16 8.48 10.66
CA GLU A 182 -16.39 8.97 11.81
C GLU A 182 -15.11 8.16 12.02
N LYS A 183 -15.18 6.83 11.90
CA LYS A 183 -14.00 5.96 12.00
C LYS A 183 -13.06 6.17 10.82
N ALA A 184 -13.62 6.35 9.63
CA ALA A 184 -12.84 6.67 8.44
C ALA A 184 -12.07 7.99 8.63
N LEU A 185 -12.73 9.02 9.13
CA LEU A 185 -12.12 10.33 9.40
C LEU A 185 -10.97 10.22 10.40
N GLU A 186 -11.16 9.52 11.53
CA GLU A 186 -10.10 9.31 12.52
C GLU A 186 -8.84 8.70 11.90
N LEU A 187 -9.01 7.67 11.07
CA LEU A 187 -7.89 7.02 10.40
C LEU A 187 -7.24 7.90 9.33
N PHE A 188 -8.03 8.64 8.54
CA PHE A 188 -7.47 9.57 7.56
C PHE A 188 -6.69 10.72 8.23
N GLU A 189 -7.15 11.23 9.36
CA GLU A 189 -6.42 12.24 10.14
C GLU A 189 -5.11 11.71 10.72
N LYS A 190 -5.10 10.47 11.24
CA LYS A 190 -3.86 9.77 11.62
C LYS A 190 -2.91 9.61 10.42
N GLY A 191 -3.44 9.21 9.26
CA GLY A 191 -2.66 9.08 8.02
C GLY A 191 -2.09 10.41 7.51
N LEU A 192 -2.82 11.51 7.66
CA LEU A 192 -2.35 12.85 7.35
C LEU A 192 -1.22 13.28 8.29
N ALA A 193 -1.40 13.11 9.60
CA ALA A 193 -0.37 13.44 10.59
C ALA A 193 0.94 12.68 10.30
N TRP A 194 0.84 11.37 10.04
CA TRP A 194 1.98 10.53 9.71
C TRP A 194 2.73 11.02 8.45
N ARG A 195 2.01 11.38 7.38
CA ARG A 195 2.64 11.83 6.12
C ARG A 195 3.27 13.22 6.22
N ILE A 196 2.76 14.07 7.11
CA ILE A 196 3.39 15.36 7.45
C ILE A 196 4.72 15.10 8.16
N GLU A 197 4.77 14.17 9.11
CA GLU A 197 6.02 13.81 9.83
C GLU A 197 7.10 13.26 8.90
N LEU A 198 6.72 12.51 7.85
CA LEU A 198 7.64 11.97 6.85
C LEU A 198 8.10 12.97 5.77
N ASP A 199 7.66 14.23 5.83
CA ASP A 199 7.97 15.27 4.83
C ASP A 199 7.78 14.78 3.38
N ASN A 200 6.65 14.15 3.10
CA ASN A 200 6.25 13.72 1.76
C ASN A 200 5.08 14.60 1.27
N PRO A 201 5.34 15.69 0.51
CA PRO A 201 4.29 16.63 0.10
C PRO A 201 3.22 16.01 -0.80
N GLN A 202 3.61 15.09 -1.69
CA GLN A 202 2.67 14.42 -2.59
C GLN A 202 1.70 13.54 -1.79
N ALA A 203 2.24 12.68 -0.92
CA ALA A 203 1.41 11.81 -0.09
C ALA A 203 0.54 12.63 0.88
N THR A 204 1.07 13.74 1.41
CA THR A 204 0.32 14.67 2.27
C THR A 204 -0.89 15.26 1.55
N ARG A 205 -0.76 15.69 0.28
CA ARG A 205 -1.89 16.18 -0.51
C ARG A 205 -2.99 15.13 -0.67
N ILE A 206 -2.63 13.88 -0.94
CA ILE A 206 -3.58 12.77 -1.03
C ILE A 206 -4.30 12.56 0.31
N ALA A 207 -3.60 12.62 1.45
CA ALA A 207 -4.23 12.44 2.76
C ALA A 207 -5.14 13.61 3.16
N LYS A 208 -4.80 14.85 2.80
CA LYS A 208 -5.73 15.98 2.95
C LYS A 208 -7.00 15.76 2.12
N TRP A 209 -6.86 15.21 0.91
CA TRP A 209 -8.01 14.92 0.07
C TRP A 209 -8.94 13.88 0.72
N THR A 210 -8.40 12.79 1.28
CA THR A 210 -9.22 11.77 1.96
C THR A 210 -9.93 12.31 3.20
N VAL A 211 -9.27 13.17 3.99
CA VAL A 211 -9.88 13.87 5.14
C VAL A 211 -11.05 14.76 4.68
N GLY A 212 -10.84 15.56 3.63
CA GLY A 212 -11.90 16.40 3.07
C GLY A 212 -13.09 15.58 2.58
N ARG A 213 -12.83 14.46 1.90
CA ARG A 213 -13.89 13.55 1.43
C ARG A 213 -14.69 12.93 2.58
N ALA A 214 -14.03 12.50 3.65
CA ALA A 214 -14.71 12.00 4.85
C ALA A 214 -15.54 13.10 5.55
N LYS A 215 -15.00 14.33 5.66
CA LYS A 215 -15.75 15.48 6.20
C LYS A 215 -17.02 15.78 5.41
N ARG A 216 -16.97 15.73 4.07
CA ARG A 216 -18.18 15.88 3.25
C ARG A 216 -19.20 14.79 3.53
N SER A 217 -18.78 13.53 3.65
CA SER A 217 -19.67 12.41 3.99
C SER A 217 -20.34 12.55 5.36
N LEU A 218 -19.68 13.22 6.32
CA LEU A 218 -20.24 13.58 7.63
C LEU A 218 -21.15 14.81 7.60
N GLY A 219 -21.30 15.47 6.45
CA GLY A 219 -22.06 16.71 6.32
C GLY A 219 -21.30 17.99 6.73
N HIS A 220 -20.01 17.88 7.07
CA HIS A 220 -19.11 19.01 7.30
C HIS A 220 -18.61 19.60 5.97
N THR A 221 -19.55 19.89 5.07
CA THR A 221 -19.26 20.16 3.65
C THR A 221 -18.50 21.48 3.43
N GLU A 222 -18.74 22.52 4.23
CA GLU A 222 -17.99 23.78 4.13
C GLU A 222 -16.52 23.60 4.53
N GLU A 223 -16.24 22.80 5.57
CA GLU A 223 -14.87 22.49 5.97
C GLU A 223 -14.16 21.64 4.90
N ALA A 224 -14.87 20.67 4.34
CA ALA A 224 -14.37 19.88 3.21
C ALA A 224 -14.03 20.77 2.01
N LEU A 225 -14.94 21.67 1.62
CA LEU A 225 -14.73 22.60 0.52
C LEU A 225 -13.48 23.47 0.73
N ALA A 226 -13.33 24.07 1.91
CA ALA A 226 -12.17 24.91 2.23
C ALA A 226 -10.85 24.12 2.14
N MET A 227 -10.84 22.87 2.62
CA MET A 227 -9.68 21.99 2.54
C MET A 227 -9.31 21.65 1.08
N GLN A 228 -10.30 21.30 0.26
CA GLN A 228 -10.07 20.97 -1.15
C GLN A 228 -9.66 22.20 -1.98
N GLN A 229 -10.19 23.39 -1.67
CA GLN A 229 -9.74 24.64 -2.30
C GLN A 229 -8.28 24.97 -1.94
N SER A 230 -7.87 24.75 -0.69
CA SER A 230 -6.46 24.86 -0.30
C SER A 230 -5.59 23.90 -1.10
N LEU A 231 -6.05 22.67 -1.34
CA LEU A 231 -5.34 21.70 -2.17
C LEU A 231 -5.18 22.16 -3.63
N LEU A 232 -6.19 22.79 -4.22
CA LEU A 232 -6.05 23.38 -5.57
C LEU A 232 -4.92 24.41 -5.62
N VAL A 233 -4.83 25.29 -4.61
CA VAL A 233 -3.74 26.28 -4.50
C VAL A 233 -2.37 25.60 -4.33
N GLU A 234 -2.30 24.55 -3.51
CA GLU A 234 -1.06 23.78 -3.33
C GLU A 234 -0.59 23.11 -4.63
N HIS A 235 -1.53 22.53 -5.40
CA HIS A 235 -1.23 21.93 -6.70
C HIS A 235 -0.74 22.97 -7.72
N GLU A 236 -1.41 24.13 -7.79
CA GLU A 236 -1.03 25.24 -8.66
C GLU A 236 0.39 25.76 -8.34
N ALA A 237 0.71 25.92 -7.05
CA ALA A 237 2.01 26.42 -6.60
C ALA A 237 3.19 25.53 -7.02
N VAL A 238 2.96 24.23 -7.24
CA VAL A 238 3.97 23.27 -7.71
C VAL A 238 3.80 22.88 -9.18
N GLY A 239 2.92 23.55 -9.92
CA GLY A 239 2.70 23.31 -11.35
C GLY A 239 2.06 21.95 -11.67
N THR A 240 1.26 21.41 -10.74
CA THR A 240 0.54 20.14 -10.90
C THR A 240 -0.96 20.36 -10.91
N SER A 241 -1.73 19.34 -11.29
CA SER A 241 -3.18 19.35 -11.31
C SER A 241 -3.69 17.96 -10.91
N ASP A 242 -4.80 17.90 -10.17
CA ASP A 242 -5.37 16.64 -9.70
C ASP A 242 -6.89 16.63 -9.93
N GLY A 243 -7.34 15.70 -10.78
CA GLY A 243 -8.74 15.54 -11.13
C GLY A 243 -9.64 15.15 -9.97
N TYR A 244 -9.12 14.42 -8.99
CA TYR A 244 -9.86 14.02 -7.79
C TYR A 244 -10.12 15.20 -6.86
N VAL A 245 -9.18 16.15 -6.77
CA VAL A 245 -9.38 17.40 -6.00
C VAL A 245 -10.46 18.25 -6.67
N PHE A 246 -10.42 18.39 -8.00
CA PHE A 246 -11.47 19.11 -8.74
C PHE A 246 -12.84 18.47 -8.56
N GLU A 247 -12.93 17.14 -8.66
CA GLU A 247 -14.19 16.42 -8.43
C GLU A 247 -14.71 16.69 -7.03
N GLU A 248 -13.85 16.64 -6.01
CA GLU A 248 -14.30 16.77 -4.63
C GLU A 248 -14.72 18.21 -4.28
N VAL A 249 -14.07 19.23 -4.85
CA VAL A 249 -14.57 20.62 -4.80
C VAL A 249 -15.96 20.72 -5.44
N ALA A 250 -16.15 20.11 -6.61
CA ALA A 250 -17.41 20.12 -7.32
C ALA A 250 -18.53 19.43 -6.51
N GLU A 251 -18.25 18.27 -5.92
CA GLU A 251 -19.18 17.54 -5.06
C GLU A 251 -19.53 18.33 -3.80
N CYS A 252 -18.57 19.02 -3.17
CA CYS A 252 -18.85 19.88 -2.02
C CYS A 252 -19.78 21.03 -2.41
N LEU A 253 -19.48 21.75 -3.50
CA LEU A 253 -20.31 22.85 -4.00
C LEU A 253 -21.71 22.37 -4.38
N TYR A 254 -21.81 21.21 -5.02
CA TYR A 254 -23.08 20.62 -5.40
C TYR A 254 -23.93 20.26 -4.17
N ALA A 255 -23.32 19.65 -3.14
CA ALA A 255 -23.98 19.32 -1.88
C ALA A 255 -24.42 20.57 -1.08
N LEU A 256 -23.74 21.70 -1.25
CA LEU A 256 -24.11 23.00 -0.67
C LEU A 256 -25.19 23.75 -1.47
N GLY A 257 -25.72 23.16 -2.56
CA GLY A 257 -26.71 23.80 -3.40
C GLY A 257 -26.15 24.91 -4.29
N ARG A 258 -24.85 24.84 -4.63
CA ARG A 258 -24.13 25.80 -5.49
C ARG A 258 -23.72 25.17 -6.84
N PRO A 259 -24.67 24.66 -7.65
CA PRO A 259 -24.36 23.89 -8.86
C PRO A 259 -23.68 24.69 -9.97
N ASP A 260 -23.95 26.00 -10.07
CA ASP A 260 -23.30 26.86 -11.07
C ASP A 260 -21.81 27.06 -10.77
N GLU A 261 -21.43 27.10 -9.48
CA GLU A 261 -20.03 27.12 -9.06
C GLU A 261 -19.38 25.75 -9.19
N ALA A 262 -20.13 24.66 -8.96
CA ALA A 262 -19.62 23.29 -9.12
C ALA A 262 -19.28 22.93 -10.58
N ARG A 263 -20.08 23.42 -11.55
CA ARG A 263 -19.97 23.09 -12.98
C ARG A 263 -18.56 23.20 -13.56
N PRO A 264 -17.82 24.33 -13.44
CA PRO A 264 -16.46 24.41 -13.97
C PRO A 264 -15.51 23.37 -13.34
N HIS A 265 -15.69 23.04 -12.05
CA HIS A 265 -14.87 22.04 -11.38
C HIS A 265 -15.19 20.62 -11.87
N PHE A 266 -16.46 20.28 -12.13
CA PHE A 266 -16.82 19.01 -12.81
C PHE A 266 -16.19 18.90 -14.19
N GLY A 267 -16.19 19.98 -14.97
CA GLY A 267 -15.53 20.03 -16.27
C GLY A 267 -14.02 19.77 -16.19
N ARG A 268 -13.33 20.39 -15.22
CA ARG A 268 -11.90 20.17 -14.96
C ARG A 268 -11.61 18.76 -14.46
N ALA A 269 -12.44 18.23 -13.56
CA ALA A 269 -12.32 16.86 -13.09
C ALA A 269 -12.40 15.87 -14.26
N TYR A 270 -13.39 16.00 -15.14
CA TYR A 270 -13.49 15.17 -16.34
C TYR A 270 -12.26 15.28 -17.24
N GLN A 271 -11.77 16.49 -17.51
CA GLN A 271 -10.60 16.72 -18.36
C GLN A 271 -9.35 16.03 -17.82
N GLU A 272 -9.12 16.05 -16.51
CA GLU A 272 -7.96 15.40 -15.90
C GLU A 272 -8.15 13.88 -15.78
N LEU A 273 -9.28 13.44 -15.22
CA LEU A 273 -9.54 12.04 -14.94
C LEU A 273 -9.75 11.19 -16.19
N SER A 274 -10.20 11.77 -17.31
CA SER A 274 -10.32 11.03 -18.59
C SER A 274 -8.97 10.70 -19.25
N LYS A 275 -7.86 11.22 -18.72
CA LYS A 275 -6.49 10.86 -19.16
C LYS A 275 -6.01 9.56 -18.50
N ASP A 276 -6.66 9.12 -17.41
CA ASP A 276 -6.31 7.89 -16.70
C ASP A 276 -6.94 6.68 -17.43
N GLY A 277 -6.08 5.86 -18.05
CA GLY A 277 -6.50 4.66 -18.78
C GLY A 277 -7.30 3.69 -17.91
N TRP A 278 -6.88 3.49 -16.65
CA TRP A 278 -7.59 2.60 -15.73
C TRP A 278 -8.98 3.12 -15.44
N LEU A 279 -9.13 4.42 -15.16
CA LEU A 279 -10.44 5.02 -14.88
C LEU A 279 -11.36 4.97 -16.11
N THR A 280 -10.81 5.19 -17.33
CA THR A 280 -11.60 5.08 -18.57
C THR A 280 -12.13 3.68 -18.82
N GLU A 281 -11.37 2.65 -18.43
CA GLU A 281 -11.76 1.25 -18.60
C GLU A 281 -12.71 0.77 -17.50
N ASN A 282 -12.51 1.22 -16.25
CA ASN A 282 -13.18 0.65 -15.08
C ASN A 282 -14.30 1.53 -14.49
N GLU A 283 -14.29 2.85 -14.73
CA GLU A 283 -15.31 3.78 -14.21
C GLU A 283 -15.91 4.72 -15.28
N PRO A 284 -16.35 4.21 -16.46
CA PRO A 284 -16.88 5.04 -17.54
C PRO A 284 -18.14 5.83 -17.14
N GLU A 285 -18.96 5.27 -16.23
CA GLU A 285 -20.17 5.95 -15.74
C GLU A 285 -19.85 7.17 -14.87
N ARG A 286 -18.80 7.09 -14.04
CA ARG A 286 -18.33 8.23 -13.25
C ARG A 286 -17.86 9.35 -14.17
N LEU A 287 -17.03 9.03 -15.16
CA LEU A 287 -16.54 9.99 -16.14
C LEU A 287 -17.69 10.65 -16.92
N GLU A 288 -18.68 9.89 -17.36
CA GLU A 288 -19.84 10.44 -18.07
C GLU A 288 -20.69 11.34 -17.16
N ARG A 289 -20.81 11.02 -15.87
CA ARG A 289 -21.46 11.90 -14.90
C ARG A 289 -20.70 13.23 -14.75
N LEU A 290 -19.37 13.19 -14.58
CA LEU A 290 -18.55 14.39 -14.47
C LEU A 290 -18.69 15.27 -15.72
N LYS A 291 -18.63 14.65 -16.90
CA LYS A 291 -18.82 15.34 -18.18
C LYS A 291 -20.18 16.03 -18.26
N ARG A 292 -21.26 15.32 -17.93
CA ARG A 292 -22.63 15.84 -17.97
C ARG A 292 -22.82 17.02 -17.02
N LEU A 293 -22.27 16.94 -15.81
CA LEU A 293 -22.34 18.01 -14.82
C LEU A 293 -21.41 19.19 -15.14
N GLY A 294 -20.40 18.98 -15.99
CA GLY A 294 -19.42 20.00 -16.40
C GLY A 294 -19.75 20.75 -17.70
N ILE A 295 -20.73 20.32 -18.49
CA ILE A 295 -21.12 21.00 -19.74
C ILE A 295 -21.98 22.23 -19.45
N VAL A 296 -21.71 23.32 -20.17
CA VAL A 296 -22.62 24.47 -20.30
C VAL A 296 -23.65 24.13 -21.37
N LEU A 297 -24.94 24.04 -21.00
CA LEU A 297 -26.04 24.02 -21.98
C LEU A 297 -26.20 25.38 -22.64
#